data_AF-A0A3D3ZEU1-F1
#
_entry.id   AF-A0A3D3ZEU1-F1
#
_cell.length_a   1.000
_cell.length_b   1.000
_cell.length_c   1.000
_cell.angle_alpha   90.00
_cell.angle_beta   90.00
_cell.angle_gamma   90.00
#
_symmetry.space_group_name_H-M   'P 1'
#
loop_
_entity.id
_entity.type
_entity.pdbx_description
1 polymer ?
#
loop_
_entity_poly.entity_id
_entity_poly.type
_entity_poly.pdbx_seq_one_letter_code
_entity_poly.pdbx_strand_id
1 'polypeptide(L)'
;LGWGLAVMLGIYVAGSISGAHINPAVTLALAATGRLPWSKVLPYWLAQILGAFVAGGILYFVYQGALVHALAVNHLTIGQIAQQTTGNGYGWIFYTFPKGFVGTFGAFGDEFVGTALLVGLILAIV
;
A
#
# COMPACT_ATOMS: atom_id res chain seq x y z
N LEU A 1 1.87 -6.64 12.64
CA LEU A 1 2.02 -8.09 12.32
C LEU A 1 1.21 -8.50 11.08
N GLY A 2 -0.12 -8.31 11.05
CA GLY A 2 -0.96 -8.73 9.92
C GLY A 2 -0.47 -8.28 8.53
N TRP A 3 -0.03 -7.02 8.41
CA TRP A 3 0.52 -6.48 7.16
C TRP A 3 1.77 -7.25 6.67
N GLY A 4 2.74 -7.48 7.56
CA GLY A 4 3.96 -8.22 7.22
C GLY A 4 3.70 -9.69 6.84
N LEU A 5 2.75 -10.34 7.51
CA LEU A 5 2.34 -11.71 7.14
C LEU A 5 1.63 -11.74 5.78
N ALA A 6 0.79 -10.76 5.47
CA ALA A 6 0.15 -10.65 4.16
C ALA A 6 1.18 -10.48 3.03
N VAL A 7 2.20 -9.64 3.26
CA VAL A 7 3.34 -9.49 2.33
C VAL A 7 4.09 -10.81 2.15
N MET A 8 4.39 -11.53 3.23
CA MET A 8 5.04 -12.84 3.17
C MET A 8 4.23 -13.85 2.34
N LEU A 9 2.91 -13.91 2.54
CA LEU A 9 2.04 -14.78 1.74
C LEU A 9 2.03 -14.35 0.25
N GLY A 10 2.01 -13.05 -0.03
CA GLY A 10 2.16 -12.52 -1.39
C GLY A 10 3.48 -12.95 -2.04
N ILE A 11 4.57 -12.98 -1.26
CA ILE A 11 5.87 -13.49 -1.71
C ILE A 11 5.79 -14.99 -2.02
N TYR A 12 5.16 -15.80 -1.17
CA TYR A 12 4.98 -17.23 -1.45
C TYR A 12 4.13 -17.50 -2.69
N VAL A 13 3.14 -16.65 -2.99
CA VAL A 13 2.30 -16.77 -4.18
C VAL A 13 3.04 -16.37 -5.46
N ALA A 14 3.71 -15.22 -5.46
CA ALA A 14 4.22 -14.60 -6.68
C ALA A 14 5.74 -14.73 -6.89
N GLY A 15 6.47 -15.21 -5.88
CA GLY A 15 7.94 -15.16 -5.80
C GLY A 15 8.63 -15.96 -6.89
N SER A 16 8.18 -17.19 -7.15
CA SER A 16 8.78 -18.07 -8.15
C SER A 16 8.61 -17.59 -9.61
N ILE A 17 7.65 -16.70 -9.86
CA ILE A 17 7.31 -16.23 -11.22
C ILE A 17 7.83 -14.81 -11.46
N SER A 18 7.52 -13.89 -10.54
CA SER A 18 7.76 -12.45 -10.71
C SER A 18 8.79 -11.87 -9.74
N GLY A 19 9.40 -12.71 -8.88
CA GLY A 19 10.22 -12.23 -7.76
C GLY A 19 9.42 -11.51 -6.68
N ALA A 20 8.08 -11.52 -6.78
CA ALA A 20 7.15 -10.90 -5.84
C ALA A 20 7.55 -9.47 -5.42
N HIS A 21 7.79 -8.59 -6.40
CA HIS A 21 8.13 -7.20 -6.07
C HIS A 21 7.02 -6.52 -5.25
N ILE A 22 5.75 -6.78 -5.63
CA ILE A 22 4.50 -6.33 -4.96
C ILE A 22 4.48 -4.87 -4.47
N ASN A 23 5.36 -4.03 -5.03
CA ASN A 23 5.63 -2.67 -4.62
C ASN A 23 6.38 -1.95 -5.76
N PRO A 24 5.85 -0.82 -6.26
CA PRO A 24 6.51 -0.03 -7.30
C PRO A 24 7.94 0.44 -6.96
N ALA A 25 8.21 0.80 -5.70
CA ALA A 25 9.53 1.23 -5.24
C ALA A 25 10.54 0.08 -5.26
N VAL A 26 10.12 -1.14 -4.90
CA VAL A 26 10.96 -2.35 -5.00
C VAL A 26 11.26 -2.66 -6.47
N THR A 27 10.25 -2.60 -7.34
CA THR A 27 10.44 -2.76 -8.79
C THR A 27 11.46 -1.76 -9.34
N LEU A 28 11.34 -0.49 -8.94
CA LEU A 28 12.24 0.57 -9.37
C LEU A 28 13.67 0.34 -8.86
N ALA A 29 13.82 0.00 -7.58
CA ALA A 29 15.13 -0.27 -6.98
C ALA A 29 15.84 -1.42 -7.70
N LEU A 30 15.14 -2.53 -7.96
CA LEU A 30 15.71 -3.66 -8.68
C LEU A 30 16.10 -3.29 -10.12
N ALA A 31 15.33 -2.43 -10.79
CA ALA A 31 15.71 -1.92 -12.11
C ALA A 31 16.94 -1.00 -12.05
N ALA A 32 16.99 -0.10 -11.07
CA ALA A 32 18.09 0.83 -10.85
C ALA A 32 19.41 0.10 -10.50
N THR A 33 19.34 -1.03 -9.80
CA THR A 33 20.52 -1.87 -9.50
C THR A 33 20.81 -2.91 -10.58
N GLY A 34 20.16 -2.86 -11.75
CA GLY A 34 20.42 -3.77 -12.87
C GLY A 34 19.89 -5.21 -12.69
N ARG A 35 19.06 -5.45 -11.67
CA ARG A 35 18.46 -6.77 -11.37
C ARG A 35 17.14 -7.01 -12.13
N LEU A 36 16.53 -5.95 -12.68
CA LEU A 36 15.34 -6.02 -13.53
C LEU A 36 15.55 -5.20 -14.82
N PRO A 37 15.19 -5.72 -16.01
CA PRO A 37 15.15 -4.91 -17.22
C PRO A 37 14.15 -3.75 -17.09
N TRP A 38 14.58 -2.54 -17.46
CA TRP A 38 13.73 -1.33 -17.41
C TRP A 38 12.41 -1.46 -18.19
N SER A 39 12.38 -2.26 -19.25
CA SER A 39 11.17 -2.55 -20.02
C SER A 39 10.06 -3.25 -19.22
N LYS A 40 10.41 -3.90 -18.10
CA LYS A 40 9.44 -4.57 -17.22
C LYS A 40 8.88 -3.65 -16.12
N VAL A 41 9.46 -2.48 -15.88
CA VAL A 41 9.05 -1.59 -14.78
C VAL A 41 7.58 -1.18 -14.91
N LEU A 42 7.18 -0.65 -16.07
CA LEU A 42 5.81 -0.19 -16.28
C LEU A 42 4.78 -1.35 -16.21
N PRO A 43 4.99 -2.51 -16.87
CA PRO A 43 4.12 -3.67 -16.68
C PRO A 43 3.94 -4.11 -15.22
N TYR A 44 5.03 -4.10 -14.43
CA TYR A 44 4.97 -4.43 -13.01
C TYR A 44 4.14 -3.42 -12.23
N TRP A 45 4.37 -2.11 -12.44
CA TRP A 45 3.62 -1.06 -11.77
C TRP A 45 2.13 -1.13 -12.07
N LEU A 46 1.75 -1.33 -13.34
CA LEU A 46 0.35 -1.47 -13.73
C LEU A 46 -0.30 -2.67 -13.05
N ALA A 47 0.35 -3.84 -13.05
CA ALA A 47 -0.16 -5.02 -12.37
C ALA A 47 -0.30 -4.80 -10.85
N GLN A 48 0.67 -4.15 -10.22
CA GLN A 48 0.67 -3.86 -8.78
C GLN A 48 -0.46 -2.88 -8.40
N ILE A 49 -0.63 -1.80 -9.16
CA ILE A 49 -1.67 -0.79 -8.91
C ILE A 49 -3.06 -1.39 -9.15
N LEU A 50 -3.26 -2.13 -10.25
CA LEU A 50 -4.54 -2.81 -10.52
C LEU A 50 -4.86 -3.85 -9.44
N GLY A 51 -3.87 -4.64 -9.02
CA GLY A 51 -4.03 -5.60 -7.93
C GLY A 51 -4.43 -4.93 -6.61
N ALA A 52 -3.77 -3.82 -6.24
CA ALA A 52 -4.10 -3.05 -5.05
C ALA A 52 -5.52 -2.45 -5.13
N PHE A 53 -5.92 -1.93 -6.29
CA PHE A 53 -7.27 -1.40 -6.51
C PHE A 53 -8.35 -2.49 -6.34
N VAL A 54 -8.15 -3.66 -6.96
CA VAL A 54 -9.07 -4.80 -6.82
C VAL A 54 -9.13 -5.28 -5.36
N ALA A 55 -7.99 -5.37 -4.67
CA ALA A 55 -7.95 -5.74 -3.26
C ALA A 55 -8.73 -4.76 -2.37
N GLY A 56 -8.61 -3.45 -2.64
CA GLY A 56 -9.42 -2.42 -1.97
C GLY A 56 -10.92 -2.60 -2.22
N GLY A 57 -11.31 -2.92 -3.44
CA GLY A 57 -12.71 -3.23 -3.79
C GLY A 57 -13.25 -4.47 -3.07
N ILE A 58 -12.45 -5.54 -2.98
CA ILE A 58 -12.79 -6.75 -2.22
C ILE A 58 -12.96 -6.42 -0.74
N LEU A 59 -12.03 -5.66 -0.15
CA LEU A 59 -12.10 -5.23 1.24
C LEU A 59 -13.40 -4.45 1.51
N TYR A 60 -13.72 -3.48 0.65
CA TYR A 60 -14.97 -2.72 0.75
C TYR A 60 -16.19 -3.64 0.70
N PHE A 61 -16.23 -4.57 -0.26
CA PHE A 61 -17.36 -5.49 -0.43
C PHE A 61 -17.56 -6.42 0.78
N VAL A 62 -16.47 -7.00 1.29
CA VAL A 62 -16.49 -7.92 2.44
C VAL A 62 -16.89 -7.20 3.73
N TYR A 63 -16.43 -5.96 3.93
CA TYR A 63 -16.65 -5.21 5.17
C TYR A 63 -17.73 -4.13 5.08
N GLN A 64 -18.52 -4.08 3.99
CA GLN A 64 -19.52 -3.03 3.76
C GLN A 64 -20.49 -2.85 4.95
N GLY A 65 -20.95 -3.94 5.58
CA GLY A 65 -21.86 -3.87 6.72
C GLY A 65 -21.20 -3.23 7.94
N ALA A 66 -19.94 -3.58 8.21
CA ALA A 66 -19.16 -2.98 9.29
C ALA A 66 -18.91 -1.49 9.04
N LEU A 67 -18.60 -1.11 7.79
CA LEU A 67 -18.40 0.28 7.39
C LEU A 67 -19.70 1.10 7.57
N VAL A 68 -20.84 0.59 7.09
CA VAL A 68 -22.14 1.27 7.23
C VAL A 68 -22.54 1.42 8.70
N HIS A 69 -22.35 0.37 9.51
CA HIS A 69 -22.61 0.45 10.95
C HIS A 69 -21.70 1.48 11.63
N ALA A 70 -20.40 1.47 11.31
CA ALA A 70 -19.43 2.40 11.88
C ALA A 70 -19.75 3.87 11.51
N LEU A 71 -20.18 4.13 10.27
CA LEU A 71 -20.68 5.45 9.88
C LEU A 71 -21.91 5.86 10.69
N ALA A 72 -22.88 4.96 10.84
CA ALA A 72 -24.14 5.26 11.54
C ALA A 72 -23.90 5.63 13.01
N VAL A 73 -23.07 4.88 13.73
CA VAL A 73 -22.76 5.16 15.14
C VAL A 73 -21.90 6.41 15.32
N ASN A 74 -21.19 6.85 14.29
CA ASN A 74 -20.38 8.07 14.30
C ASN A 74 -21.08 9.26 13.62
N HIS A 75 -22.37 9.11 13.26
CA HIS A 75 -23.18 10.13 12.58
C HIS A 75 -22.55 10.66 11.28
N LEU A 76 -21.98 9.75 10.49
CA LEU A 76 -21.34 10.03 9.21
C LEU A 76 -22.18 9.50 8.05
N THR A 77 -21.92 10.06 6.87
CA THR A 77 -22.55 9.67 5.60
C THR A 77 -21.61 8.80 4.77
N ILE A 78 -22.16 8.06 3.80
CA ILE A 78 -21.39 7.17 2.90
C ILE A 78 -20.28 7.92 2.14
N GLY A 79 -20.49 9.20 1.82
CA GLY A 79 -19.46 10.04 1.18
C GLY A 79 -18.19 10.23 2.02
N GLN A 80 -18.26 9.95 3.33
CA GLN A 80 -17.15 10.12 4.27
C GLN A 80 -16.34 8.83 4.47
N ILE A 81 -16.68 7.73 3.77
CA ILE A 81 -15.83 6.52 3.72
C ILE A 81 -14.50 6.85 3.04
N ALA A 82 -14.53 7.60 1.94
CA ALA A 82 -13.36 7.91 1.15
C ALA A 82 -12.64 9.20 1.58
N GLN A 83 -13.21 10.00 2.50
CA GLN A 83 -12.62 11.28 2.88
C GLN A 83 -11.42 11.15 3.80
N GLN A 84 -10.42 11.98 3.51
CA GLN A 84 -9.19 12.14 4.24
C GLN A 84 -9.19 13.52 4.91
N THR A 85 -9.65 13.61 6.14
CA THR A 85 -9.45 14.84 6.93
C THR A 85 -9.58 14.47 8.39
N THR A 86 -8.45 14.53 9.11
CA THR A 86 -8.32 14.98 10.51
C THR A 86 -9.60 14.83 11.38
N GLY A 87 -10.19 13.63 11.43
CA GLY A 87 -11.57 13.40 11.85
C GLY A 87 -12.05 11.97 11.59
N ASN A 88 -13.36 11.71 11.78
CA ASN A 88 -13.98 10.38 11.90
C ASN A 88 -14.13 9.57 10.59
N GLY A 89 -13.54 10.01 9.46
CA GLY A 89 -13.63 9.29 8.19
C GLY A 89 -12.90 7.95 8.20
N TYR A 90 -13.30 7.03 7.31
CA TYR A 90 -12.74 5.66 7.25
C TYR A 90 -11.73 5.43 6.11
N GLY A 91 -11.25 6.50 5.46
CA GLY A 91 -10.29 6.40 4.35
C GLY A 91 -8.96 5.74 4.74
N TRP A 92 -8.58 5.83 6.02
CA TRP A 92 -7.35 5.22 6.56
C TRP A 92 -7.31 3.69 6.46
N ILE A 93 -8.47 3.06 6.25
CA ILE A 93 -8.56 1.61 6.01
C ILE A 93 -7.94 1.24 4.66
N PHE A 94 -7.97 2.17 3.70
CA PHE A 94 -7.57 1.92 2.30
C PHE A 94 -6.23 2.57 1.94
N TYR A 95 -5.91 3.74 2.50
CA TYR A 95 -4.69 4.47 2.18
C TYR A 95 -4.20 5.36 3.33
N THR A 96 -2.94 5.76 3.29
CA THR A 96 -2.29 6.53 4.36
C THR A 96 -2.46 8.04 4.16
N PHE A 97 -2.45 8.78 5.27
CA PHE A 97 -2.33 10.24 5.33
C PHE A 97 -1.33 10.66 6.39
N PRO A 98 -0.69 11.83 6.21
CA PRO A 98 0.00 12.49 7.31
C PRO A 98 -0.99 12.87 8.43
N LYS A 99 -0.54 12.80 9.68
CA LYS A 99 -1.28 13.36 10.81
C LYS A 99 -1.29 14.88 10.74
N GLY A 100 -2.28 15.53 11.35
CA GLY A 100 -2.45 17.00 11.26
C GLY A 100 -1.27 17.83 11.80
N PHE A 101 -0.38 17.22 12.60
CA PHE A 101 0.84 17.85 13.10
C PHE A 101 2.10 17.56 12.26
N VAL A 102 1.99 16.77 11.17
CA VAL A 102 3.11 16.41 10.30
C VAL A 102 3.05 17.24 9.03
N GLY A 103 4.05 18.11 8.83
CA GLY A 103 4.19 18.88 7.60
C GLY A 103 4.65 18.02 6.41
N THR A 104 4.47 18.51 5.18
CA THR A 104 4.78 17.78 3.94
C THR A 104 6.21 17.24 3.90
N PHE A 105 7.20 18.03 4.33
CA PHE A 105 8.59 17.59 4.34
C PHE A 105 8.85 16.48 5.38
N GLY A 106 8.19 16.54 6.53
CA GLY A 106 8.25 15.49 7.55
C GLY A 106 7.65 14.17 7.03
N ALA A 107 6.48 14.26 6.37
CA ALA A 107 5.84 13.10 5.76
C ALA A 107 6.69 12.49 4.63
N PHE A 108 7.30 13.33 3.78
CA PHE A 108 8.24 12.87 2.76
C PHE A 108 9.45 12.15 3.38
N GLY A 109 10.05 12.73 4.42
CA GLY A 109 11.19 12.13 5.11
C GLY A 109 10.87 10.76 5.71
N ASP A 110 9.68 10.61 6.32
CA ASP A 110 9.19 9.35 6.88
C ASP A 110 9.07 8.26 5.80
N GLU A 111 8.37 8.55 4.70
CA GLU A 111 8.20 7.61 3.59
C GLU A 111 9.52 7.28 2.89
N PHE A 112 10.42 8.27 2.74
CA PHE A 112 11.72 8.08 2.12
C PHE A 112 12.60 7.15 2.96
N VAL A 113 12.76 7.43 4.26
CA VAL A 113 13.60 6.62 5.16
C VAL A 113 13.00 5.22 5.33
N GLY A 114 11.68 5.12 5.50
CA GLY A 114 10.99 3.83 5.62
C GLY A 114 11.18 2.96 4.37
N THR A 115 11.02 3.54 3.19
CA THR A 115 11.20 2.81 1.92
C THR A 115 12.67 2.44 1.69
N ALA A 116 13.62 3.32 2.05
CA ALA A 116 15.05 3.03 1.94
C ALA A 116 15.46 1.84 2.83
N LEU A 117 14.96 1.78 4.07
CA LEU A 117 15.19 0.65 4.96
C LEU A 117 14.56 -0.64 4.42
N LEU A 118 13.30 -0.57 3.96
CA LEU A 118 12.61 -1.71 3.35
C LEU A 118 13.39 -2.29 2.16
N VAL A 119 13.74 -1.43 1.20
CA VAL A 119 14.48 -1.84 -0.01
C VAL A 119 15.88 -2.34 0.35
N GLY A 120 16.59 -1.65 1.25
CA GLY A 120 17.91 -2.07 1.70
C GLY A 120 17.91 -3.47 2.31
N LEU A 121 16.91 -3.79 3.15
CA LEU A 121 16.75 -5.13 3.73
C LEU A 121 16.36 -6.18 2.69
N ILE A 122 15.50 -5.84 1.73
CA ILE A 122 15.17 -6.75 0.62
C ILE A 122 16.44 -7.10 -0.16
N LEU A 123 17.22 -6.09 -0.58
CA LEU A 123 18.46 -6.27 -1.35
C LEU A 123 19.56 -7.01 -0.59
N ALA A 124 19.51 -7.01 0.74
CA ALA A 124 20.44 -7.77 1.57
C ALA A 124 20.13 -9.28 1.60
N ILE A 125 18.88 -9.66 1.32
CA ILE A 125 18.41 -11.05 1.36
C ILE A 125 18.35 -11.67 -0.05
N VAL A 126 18.16 -10.85 -1.10
CA VAL A 126 18.05 -11.29 -2.51
C VAL A 126 19.25 -10.98 -3.39
#